data_AF-X0WB40-F1
#
_entry.id   AF-X0WB40-F1
#
_cell.length_a   1.000
_cell.length_b   1.000
_cell.length_c   1.000
_cell.angle_alpha   90.00
_cell.angle_beta   90.00
_cell.angle_gamma   90.00
#
_symmetry.space_group_name_H-M   'P 1'
#
loop_
_entity.id
_entity.type
_entity.pdbx_description
1 polymer ?
#
loop_
_entity_poly.entity_id
_entity_poly.type
_entity_poly.pdbx_seq_one_letter_code
_entity_poly.pdbx_strand_id
1 'polypeptide(L)'
;MAVFVIIYLFLFQPHQVKGSSMFPTFHDGEYILTDKISYRLKEPKRGDVVIFRAPRNEEYDYIKRIVGLPGDTFKIENGKILVNNNPLNEIY
;
A
#
# COMPACT_ATOMS: atom_id res chain seq x y z
N MET A 1 -16.42 -18.45 19.95
CA MET A 1 -16.25 -16.98 19.97
C MET A 1 -14.81 -16.55 20.30
N ALA A 2 -14.21 -16.95 21.43
CA ALA A 2 -12.84 -16.54 21.79
C ALA A 2 -11.75 -16.90 20.76
N VAL A 3 -11.79 -18.12 20.19
CA VAL A 3 -10.83 -18.57 19.16
C VAL A 3 -10.87 -17.68 17.92
N PHE A 4 -12.06 -17.27 17.48
CA PHE A 4 -12.23 -16.38 16.33
C PHE A 4 -11.61 -15.00 16.60
N VAL A 5 -11.81 -14.44 17.79
CA VAL A 5 -11.22 -13.16 18.19
C VAL A 5 -9.69 -13.24 18.21
N ILE A 6 -9.13 -14.32 18.78
CA ILE A 6 -7.68 -14.52 18.79
C ILE A 6 -7.15 -14.57 17.37
N ILE A 7 -7.72 -15.41 16.50
CA ILE A 7 -7.31 -15.52 15.09
C ILE A 7 -7.37 -14.14 14.43
N TYR A 8 -8.49 -13.42 14.56
CA TYR A 8 -8.67 -12.10 13.98
C TYR A 8 -7.55 -11.11 14.37
N LEU A 9 -7.18 -11.07 15.66
CA LEU A 9 -6.10 -10.22 16.16
C LEU A 9 -4.71 -10.59 15.60
N PHE A 10 -4.52 -11.83 15.14
CA PHE A 10 -3.29 -12.24 14.46
C PHE A 10 -3.28 -11.95 12.97
N LEU A 11 -4.44 -11.96 12.30
CA LEU A 11 -4.52 -11.72 10.84
C LEU A 11 -4.58 -10.23 10.50
N PHE A 12 -5.23 -9.44 11.35
CA PHE A 12 -5.49 -8.03 11.10
C PHE A 12 -4.79 -7.14 12.12
N GLN A 13 -4.28 -6.01 11.65
CA GLN A 13 -3.61 -5.02 12.50
C GLN A 13 -4.16 -3.62 12.22
N PRO A 14 -4.64 -2.90 13.25
CA PRO A 14 -5.03 -1.51 13.09
C PRO A 14 -3.79 -0.61 12.96
N HIS A 15 -3.86 0.35 12.05
CA HIS A 15 -2.84 1.40 11.87
C HIS A 15 -3.51 2.77 11.84
N GLN A 16 -2.81 3.79 12.32
CA GLN A 16 -3.20 5.17 12.11
C GLN A 16 -2.32 5.76 11.00
N VAL A 17 -2.94 6.35 9.98
CA VAL A 17 -2.25 7.04 8.90
C VAL A 17 -1.67 8.34 9.43
N LYS A 18 -0.39 8.58 9.14
CA LYS A 18 0.32 9.82 9.49
C LYS A 18 0.85 10.50 8.24
N GLY A 19 0.50 11.76 8.08
CA GLY A 19 0.84 12.61 6.94
C GLY A 19 -0.14 12.47 5.76
N SER A 20 0.01 13.38 4.80
CA SER A 20 -0.96 13.56 3.70
C SER A 20 -0.60 12.83 2.41
N SER A 21 0.41 11.95 2.43
CA SER A 21 0.98 11.40 1.20
C SER A 21 0.09 10.42 0.43
N MET A 22 -1.00 9.97 1.06
CA MET A 22 -2.01 9.09 0.47
C MET A 22 -3.35 9.79 0.27
N PHE A 23 -3.41 11.11 0.46
CA PHE A 23 -4.60 11.90 0.15
C PHE A 23 -4.87 11.88 -1.37
N PRO A 24 -6.13 11.79 -1.83
CA PRO A 24 -7.37 11.78 -1.06
C PRO A 24 -7.84 10.39 -0.59
N THR A 25 -7.17 9.31 -0.99
CA THR A 25 -7.60 7.95 -0.66
C THR A 25 -7.58 7.69 0.86
N PHE A 26 -6.54 8.17 1.56
CA PHE A 26 -6.44 8.07 3.01
C PHE A 26 -6.08 9.43 3.62
N HIS A 27 -6.79 9.79 4.69
CA HIS A 27 -6.65 11.06 5.38
C HIS A 27 -5.67 10.95 6.55
N ASP A 28 -5.01 12.07 6.88
CA ASP A 28 -4.18 12.14 8.07
C ASP A 28 -5.04 11.88 9.33
N GLY A 29 -4.53 11.04 10.23
CA GLY A 29 -5.22 10.61 11.45
C GLY A 29 -6.25 9.49 11.25
N GLU A 30 -6.54 9.07 10.02
CA GLU A 30 -7.46 7.98 9.71
C GLU A 30 -6.96 6.64 10.25
N TYR A 31 -7.85 5.86 10.87
CA TYR A 31 -7.56 4.50 11.31
C TYR A 31 -7.97 3.50 10.24
N ILE A 32 -7.03 2.66 9.83
CA ILE A 32 -7.24 1.61 8.83
C ILE A 32 -6.93 0.25 9.42
N LEU A 33 -7.52 -0.79 8.83
CA LEU A 33 -7.24 -2.18 9.19
C LEU A 33 -6.47 -2.84 8.05
N THR A 34 -5.34 -3.46 8.37
CA THR A 34 -4.46 -4.10 7.39
C THR A 34 -4.44 -5.61 7.57
N ASP A 35 -4.58 -6.36 6.48
CA ASP A 35 -4.44 -7.81 6.46
C ASP A 35 -2.97 -8.22 6.29
N LYS A 36 -2.48 -9.15 7.12
CA LYS A 36 -1.08 -9.60 7.15
C LYS A 36 -0.83 -10.87 6.33
N ILE A 37 -1.85 -11.43 5.69
CA ILE A 37 -1.81 -12.76 5.05
C ILE A 37 -1.84 -12.69 3.53
N SER A 38 -2.38 -11.62 2.96
CA SER A 38 -2.67 -11.51 1.52
C SER A 38 -1.43 -11.82 0.67
N TYR A 39 -0.27 -11.26 1.03
CA TYR A 39 0.99 -11.49 0.30
C TYR A 39 1.75 -12.76 0.68
N ARG A 40 1.23 -13.56 1.61
CA ARG A 40 1.69 -14.96 1.80
C ARG A 40 0.99 -15.93 0.85
N LEU A 41 -0.14 -15.53 0.28
CA LEU A 41 -1.00 -16.38 -0.55
C LEU A 41 -1.10 -15.88 -2.00
N LYS A 42 -0.86 -14.60 -2.25
CA LYS A 42 -1.04 -13.95 -3.55
C LYS A 42 0.12 -13.00 -3.83
N GLU A 43 0.47 -12.87 -5.10
CA GLU A 43 1.46 -11.88 -5.53
C GLU A 43 0.90 -10.45 -5.52
N PRO A 44 1.74 -9.44 -5.24
CA PRO A 44 1.37 -8.03 -5.36
C PRO A 44 0.88 -7.64 -6.75
N LYS A 45 -0.12 -6.75 -6.78
CA LYS A 45 -0.68 -6.23 -8.02
C LYS A 45 -0.59 -4.71 -8.04
N ARG A 46 -0.54 -4.15 -9.24
CA ARG A 46 -0.68 -2.70 -9.41
C ARG A 46 -1.99 -2.23 -8.81
N GLY A 47 -1.96 -1.05 -8.22
CA GLY A 47 -3.10 -0.44 -7.57
C GLY A 47 -3.28 -0.88 -6.12
N ASP A 48 -2.66 -1.98 -5.69
CA ASP A 48 -2.70 -2.40 -4.29
C ASP A 48 -2.09 -1.31 -3.40
N VAL A 49 -2.70 -1.08 -2.23
CA VAL A 49 -2.14 -0.23 -1.18
C VAL A 49 -1.51 -1.12 -0.14
N VAL A 50 -0.23 -0.91 0.11
CA VAL A 50 0.59 -1.78 0.95
C VAL A 50 1.24 -0.98 2.06
N ILE A 51 1.41 -1.67 3.19
CA ILE A 51 2.21 -1.19 4.31
C ILE A 51 3.52 -1.98 4.32
N PHE A 52 4.65 -1.27 4.38
CA PHE A 52 5.97 -1.88 4.43
C PHE A 52 6.91 -1.04 5.29
N ARG A 53 7.92 -1.71 5.84
CA ARG A 53 8.94 -1.07 6.69
C ARG A 53 9.73 -0.06 5.88
N ALA A 54 9.87 1.15 6.41
CA ALA A 54 10.52 2.23 5.69
C ALA A 54 12.01 1.94 5.51
N PRO A 55 12.56 2.12 4.30
CA PRO A 55 13.94 1.73 3.98
C PRO A 55 14.99 2.64 4.65
N ARG A 56 14.62 3.85 5.08
CA ARG A 56 15.53 4.82 5.72
C ARG A 56 15.49 4.80 7.23
N ASN A 57 14.33 4.50 7.80
CA ASN A 57 14.18 4.35 9.25
C ASN A 57 13.15 3.24 9.51
N GLU A 58 13.70 2.11 9.90
CA GLU A 58 12.99 0.87 10.18
C GLU A 58 12.02 0.93 11.38
N GLU A 59 12.03 2.01 12.17
CA GLU A 59 11.05 2.28 13.23
C GLU A 59 9.68 2.67 12.67
N TYR A 60 9.60 3.06 11.40
CA TYR A 60 8.36 3.50 10.76
C TYR A 60 7.92 2.55 9.65
N ASP A 61 6.62 2.36 9.55
CA ASP A 61 5.99 1.74 8.40
C ASP A 61 5.42 2.80 7.46
N TYR A 62 5.56 2.58 6.15
CA TYR A 62 4.99 3.43 5.11
C TYR A 62 3.79 2.77 4.47
N ILE A 63 2.73 3.56 4.27
CA ILE A 63 1.60 3.21 3.42
C ILE A 63 1.79 3.86 2.04
N LYS A 64 1.81 3.05 0.99
CA LYS A 64 1.92 3.50 -0.42
C LYS A 64 1.12 2.62 -1.36
N ARG A 65 0.82 3.15 -2.55
CA ARG A 65 0.21 2.38 -3.64
C ARG A 65 1.28 1.80 -4.57
N ILE A 66 1.11 0.56 -4.98
CA ILE A 66 1.95 -0.10 -5.97
C ILE A 66 1.61 0.47 -7.35
N VAL A 67 2.52 1.26 -7.91
CA VAL A 67 2.44 1.77 -9.29
C VAL A 67 3.17 0.86 -10.28
N GLY A 68 4.13 0.05 -9.80
CA GLY A 68 4.98 -0.81 -10.61
C GLY A 68 5.26 -2.18 -10.02
N LEU A 69 5.47 -3.13 -10.92
CA LEU A 69 5.82 -4.51 -10.65
C LEU A 69 7.18 -4.84 -11.28
N PRO A 70 7.84 -5.93 -10.87
CA PRO A 70 9.08 -6.37 -11.49
C PRO A 70 8.94 -6.53 -13.00
N GLY A 71 9.92 -6.02 -13.75
CA GLY A 71 9.93 -6.01 -15.21
C GLY A 71 9.36 -4.75 -15.86
N ASP A 72 8.76 -3.85 -15.09
CA ASP A 72 8.25 -2.59 -15.63
C ASP A 72 9.34 -1.54 -15.87
N THR A 73 9.12 -0.77 -16.94
CA THR A 73 9.89 0.44 -17.21
C THR A 73 9.03 1.67 -16.93
N PHE A 74 9.58 2.60 -16.15
CA PHE A 74 8.94 3.86 -15.80
C PHE A 74 9.59 5.03 -16.53
N LYS A 75 8.75 5.94 -17.02
CA LYS A 75 9.19 7.22 -17.56
C LYS A 75 8.30 8.32 -17.01
N ILE A 76 8.90 9.41 -16.54
CA ILE A 76 8.17 10.60 -16.12
C ILE A 76 8.47 11.69 -17.15
N GLU A 77 7.46 12.10 -17.91
CA GLU A 77 7.58 13.17 -18.92
C GLU A 77 6.41 14.13 -18.80
N ASN A 78 6.70 15.42 -18.75
CA ASN A 78 5.69 16.49 -18.66
C ASN A 78 4.67 16.26 -17.52
N GLY A 79 5.14 15.76 -16.38
CA GLY A 79 4.29 15.47 -15.21
C GLY A 79 3.42 14.21 -15.34
N LYS A 80 3.54 13.43 -16.43
CA LYS A 80 2.82 12.17 -16.62
C LYS A 80 3.74 10.99 -16.36
N ILE A 81 3.20 9.97 -15.69
CA ILE A 81 3.87 8.69 -15.50
C ILE A 81 3.48 7.78 -16.66
N LEU A 82 4.48 7.23 -17.35
CA LEU A 82 4.31 6.18 -18.33
C LEU A 82 4.88 4.88 -17.76
N VAL A 83 4.11 3.80 -17.89
CA VAL A 83 4.53 2.44 -17.56
C VAL A 83 4.54 1.64 -18.86
N ASN A 84 5.71 1.09 -19.21
CA ASN A 84 5.89 0.32 -20.44
C ASN A 84 5.39 1.10 -21.68
N ASN A 85 5.76 2.39 -21.77
CA ASN A 85 5.38 3.35 -22.79
C ASN A 85 3.89 3.71 -22.88
N ASN A 86 3.05 3.22 -21.97
CA ASN A 86 1.64 3.58 -21.89
C ASN A 86 1.40 4.54 -20.71
N PRO A 87 0.59 5.60 -20.87
CA PRO A 87 0.21 6.47 -19.75
C PRO A 87 -0.44 5.66 -18.63
N LEU A 88 0.01 5.87 -17.39
CA LEU A 88 -0.64 5.31 -16.21
C LEU A 88 -1.95 6.06 -16.00
N ASN A 89 -3.08 5.35 -16.09
CA ASN A 89 -4.39 5.91 -15.78
C ASN A 89 -4.77 5.57 -14.34
N GLU A 90 -4.96 6.59 -13.51
CA GLU A 90 -5.30 6.47 -12.10
C GLU A 90 -6.69 7.09 -11.87
N ILE A 91 -7.63 6.32 -11.31
CA ILE A 91 -9.04 6.72 -11.13
C ILE A 91 -9.35 7.01 -9.65
N TYR A 92 -8.32 7.11 -8.81
CA TYR A 92 -8.44 7.12 -7.36
C TYR A 92 -8.05 8.46 -6.73
#